data_AF-U5Q7U8-F1
#
_entry.id   AF-U5Q7U8-F1
#
_cell.length_a   1.000
_cell.length_b   1.000
_cell.length_c   1.000
_cell.angle_alpha   90.00
_cell.angle_beta   90.00
_cell.angle_gamma   90.00
#
_symmetry.space_group_name_H-M   'P 1'
#
loop_
_entity.id
_entity.type
_entity.pdbx_description
1 polymer ?
#
loop_
_entity_poly.entity_id
_entity_poly.type
_entity_poly.pdbx_seq_one_letter_code
_entity_poly.pdbx_strand_id
1 'polypeptide(L)' 'MDSSSDRNQEVKKRVLEWEATNNKKLEKCTRDEWLEAMQTIKCLTQTEAEKYLDHLLQQRHEL' A
#
# COMPACT_ATOMS: atom_id res chain seq x y z
N MET A 1 4.36 22.00 12.92
CA MET A 1 5.18 20.81 12.60
C MET A 1 4.23 19.79 12.02
N ASP A 2 4.23 19.63 10.70
CA ASP A 2 3.31 18.75 9.97
C ASP A 2 3.91 17.33 9.90
N SER A 3 3.91 16.62 11.02
CA SER A 3 4.47 15.26 11.12
C SER A 3 3.62 14.18 10.43
N SER A 4 2.56 14.57 9.72
CA SER A 4 1.75 13.68 8.88
C SER A 4 2.33 13.56 7.46
N SER A 5 3.08 14.56 6.99
CA SER A 5 3.60 14.59 5.63
C SER A 5 4.75 13.59 5.40
N ASP A 6 5.67 13.45 6.36
CA ASP A 6 6.88 12.62 6.21
C ASP A 6 6.57 11.13 6.01
N ARG A 7 5.68 10.58 6.84
CA ARG A 7 5.29 9.15 6.75
C ARG A 7 4.63 8.82 5.42
N ASN A 8 3.86 9.76 4.86
CA ASN A 8 3.19 9.55 3.58
C ASN A 8 4.18 9.60 2.41
N GLN A 9 5.25 10.42 2.50
CA GLN A 9 6.31 10.44 1.50
C GLN A 9 7.16 9.17 1.53
N GLU A 10 7.49 8.64 2.70
CA GLU A 10 8.24 7.38 2.83
C GLU A 10 7.47 6.20 2.23
N VAL A 11 6.17 6.10 2.50
CA VAL A 11 5.32 5.05 1.91
C VAL A 11 5.30 5.16 0.39
N LYS A 12 5.11 6.37 -0.16
CA LYS A 12 5.14 6.59 -1.62
C LYS A 12 6.48 6.17 -2.23
N LYS A 13 7.60 6.48 -1.56
CA LYS A 13 8.92 6.09 -2.04
C LYS A 13 9.06 4.56 -2.09
N ARG A 14 8.68 3.87 -1.01
CA ARG A 14 8.72 2.40 -0.94
C ARG A 14 7.81 1.72 -1.96
N VAL A 15 6.64 2.31 -2.22
CA VAL A 15 5.75 1.86 -3.31
C VAL A 15 6.47 1.94 -4.65
N LEU A 16 7.06 3.08 -5.00
CA LEU A 16 7.78 3.25 -6.27
C LEU A 16 8.98 2.31 -6.39
N GLU A 17 9.73 2.09 -5.30
CA GLU A 17 10.84 1.13 -5.26
C GLU A 17 10.36 -0.31 -5.49
N TRP A 18 9.23 -0.69 -4.88
CA TRP A 18 8.61 -1.99 -5.10
C TRP A 18 8.13 -2.14 -6.55
N GLU A 19 7.47 -1.14 -7.11
CA GLU A 19 7.00 -1.15 -8.50
C GLU A 19 8.14 -1.27 -9.51
N ALA A 20 9.25 -0.55 -9.26
CA ALA A 20 10.45 -0.65 -10.08
C ALA A 20 11.10 -2.04 -10.00
N THR A 21 11.16 -2.63 -8.81
CA THR A 21 11.73 -3.96 -8.57
C THR A 21 10.90 -5.07 -9.20
N ASN A 22 9.58 -4.99 -9.09
CA ASN A 22 8.66 -6.02 -9.60
C ASN A 22 8.21 -5.76 -11.04
N ASN A 23 8.64 -4.65 -11.65
CA ASN A 23 8.21 -4.17 -12.96
C ASN A 23 6.67 -4.16 -13.13
N LYS A 24 5.96 -3.89 -12.04
CA LYS A 24 4.50 -4.02 -11.94
C LYS A 24 3.93 -2.90 -11.10
N LYS A 25 2.77 -2.39 -11.49
CA LYS A 25 2.07 -1.34 -10.72
C LYS A 25 1.19 -1.95 -9.64
N LEU A 26 1.15 -1.35 -8.45
CA LEU A 26 0.26 -1.80 -7.37
C LEU A 26 -1.21 -1.78 -7.79
N GLU A 27 -1.61 -0.81 -8.61
CA GLU A 27 -2.98 -0.71 -9.16
C GLU A 27 -3.32 -1.84 -10.14
N LYS A 28 -2.31 -2.54 -10.65
CA LYS A 28 -2.44 -3.68 -11.58
C LYS A 28 -2.20 -5.02 -10.88
N CYS A 29 -1.84 -5.01 -9.60
CA CYS A 29 -1.70 -6.22 -8.80
C CYS A 29 -3.07 -6.83 -8.49
N THR A 30 -3.11 -8.16 -8.41
CA THR A 30 -4.26 -8.84 -7.80
C THR A 30 -4.30 -8.53 -6.30
N ARG A 31 -5.42 -8.88 -5.64
CA ARG A 31 -5.57 -8.69 -4.20
C ARG A 31 -4.40 -9.31 -3.42
N ASP A 32 -4.06 -10.57 -3.67
CA ASP A 32 -2.95 -11.26 -3.01
C ASP A 32 -1.61 -10.57 -3.23
N GLU A 33 -1.27 -10.24 -4.48
CA GLU A 33 0.00 -9.56 -4.78
C GLU A 33 0.08 -8.18 -4.12
N TRP A 34 -1.04 -7.46 -4.06
CA TRP A 34 -1.12 -6.18 -3.38
C TRP A 34 -0.90 -6.34 -1.87
N LEU A 35 -1.46 -7.38 -1.26
CA LEU A 35 -1.26 -7.69 0.15
C LEU A 35 0.20 -8.03 0.43
N GLU A 36 0.84 -8.87 -0.39
CA GLU A 36 2.26 -9.20 -0.25
C GLU A 36 3.16 -7.96 -0.40
N ALA A 37 2.85 -7.11 -1.37
CA ALA A 37 3.56 -5.85 -1.57
C ALA A 37 3.42 -4.93 -0.34
N MET A 38 2.21 -4.78 0.18
CA MET A 38 1.92 -3.87 1.30
C MET A 38 2.45 -4.38 2.64
N GLN A 39 2.51 -5.70 2.83
CA GLN A 39 3.24 -6.32 3.93
C GLN A 39 4.72 -5.90 3.90
N THR A 40 5.34 -5.86 2.71
CA THR A 40 6.74 -5.44 2.56
C THR A 40 6.93 -3.93 2.69
N ILE A 41 6.09 -3.13 2.02
CA ILE A 41 6.18 -1.67 1.93
C ILE A 41 5.93 -1.01 3.30
N LYS A 42 4.89 -1.48 4.01
CA LYS A 42 4.46 -0.92 5.29
C LYS A 42 4.86 -1.77 6.50
N CYS A 43 5.60 -2.86 6.31
CA CYS A 43 5.92 -3.83 7.37
C CYS A 43 4.65 -4.28 8.12
N LEU A 44 3.55 -4.47 7.39
CA LEU A 44 2.28 -4.91 7.96
C LEU A 44 2.23 -6.44 8.01
N THR A 45 1.47 -6.98 8.94
CA THR A 45 1.04 -8.39 8.86
C THR A 45 -0.02 -8.57 7.78
N GLN A 46 -0.23 -9.81 7.33
CA GLN A 46 -1.28 -10.15 6.36
C GLN A 46 -2.65 -9.58 6.77
N THR A 47 -3.06 -9.80 8.01
CA THR A 47 -4.32 -9.29 8.57
C THR A 47 -4.42 -7.77 8.53
N GLU A 48 -3.32 -7.06 8.83
CA GLU A 48 -3.29 -5.59 8.79
C GLU A 48 -3.33 -5.06 7.36
N ALA A 49 -2.62 -5.70 6.43
CA ALA A 49 -2.68 -5.37 5.01
C ALA A 49 -4.10 -5.57 4.46
N GLU A 50 -4.79 -6.65 4.87
CA GLU A 50 -6.18 -6.91 4.50
C GLU A 50 -7.14 -5.87 5.05
N LYS A 51 -7.02 -5.52 6.34
CA LYS A 51 -7.83 -4.45 6.95
C LYS A 51 -7.59 -3.11 6.27
N TYR A 52 -6.35 -2.81 5.91
CA TYR A 52 -6.02 -1.59 5.21
C TYR A 52 -6.61 -1.58 3.79
N LEU A 53 -6.55 -2.71 3.07
CA LEU A 53 -7.19 -2.84 1.77
C LEU A 53 -8.71 -2.69 1.88
N ASP A 54 -9.32 -3.31 2.87
CA ASP A 54 -10.75 -3.19 3.15
C ASP A 54 -11.15 -1.74 3.42
N HIS A 55 -10.37 -1.04 4.26
CA HIS A 55 -10.55 0.39 4.52
C HIS A 55 -10.46 1.23 3.23
N LEU A 56 -9.48 0.97 2.37
CA LEU A 56 -9.36 1.66 1.08
C LEU A 56 -10.54 1.38 0.14
N LEU A 57 -11.02 0.14 0.09
CA LEU A 57 -12.16 -0.26 -0.73
C LEU A 57 -13.44 0.39 -0.22
N GLN A 58 -13.65 0.45 1.09
CA GLN A 58 -14.76 1.15 1.73
C GLN A 58 -14.74 2.64 1.37
N GLN A 59 -13.60 3.31 1.53
CA GLN A 59 -13.46 4.73 1.16
C GLN A 59 -13.72 4.99 -0.34
N ARG A 60 -13.40 4.03 -1.22
CA ARG A 60 -13.67 4.15 -2.67
C ARG A 60 -15.15 3.95 -3.01
N HIS A 61 -15.90 3.24 -2.16
CA HIS A 61 -17.31 2.90 -2.40
C HIS A 61 -18.29 3.97 -1.88
N GLU A 62 -17.79 4.97 -1.14
CA GLU A 62 -18.54 6.13 -0.63
C GLU A 62 -18.49 7.37 -1.57
N LEU A 63 -18.14 7.19 -2.85
CA LEU A 63 -18.18 8.21 -3.91
C LEU A 63 -19.10 7.77 -5.06
#